data_AF-A0A833FIS9-F1
#
_entry.id   AF-A0A833FIS9-F1
#
_cell.length_a   1.000
_cell.length_b   1.000
_cell.length_c   1.000
_cell.angle_alpha   90.00
_cell.angle_beta   90.00
_cell.angle_gamma   90.00
#
_symmetry.space_group_name_H-M   'P 1'
#
loop_
_entity.id
_entity.type
_entity.pdbx_description
1 polymer ?
#
loop_
_entity_poly.entity_id
_entity_poly.type
_entity_poly.pdbx_seq_one_letter_code
_entity_poly.pdbx_strand_id
1 'polypeptide(L)' 'MATKYTTRLGDMWDVVAKEQMGDERFMSVLMKANPDYINYDMLPSGITLNIPSVTKKTIVNLPPWRR' A
#
# COMPACT_ATOMS: atom_id res chain seq x y z
N MET A 1 -2.01 7.36 -13.28
CA MET A 1 -0.69 7.76 -12.77
C MET A 1 -0.35 6.83 -11.62
N ALA A 2 0.85 6.24 -11.59
CA ALA A 2 1.24 5.36 -10.50
C ALA A 2 1.61 6.20 -9.27
N THR A 3 0.90 6.01 -8.17
CA THR A 3 1.16 6.73 -6.93
C THR A 3 2.24 5.97 -6.15
N LYS A 4 3.19 6.67 -5.54
CA LYS A 4 4.20 6.04 -4.68
C LYS A 4 3.74 6.13 -3.23
N TYR A 5 3.88 5.04 -2.48
CA TYR A 5 3.60 5.00 -1.05
C TYR A 5 4.86 4.62 -0.30
N THR A 6 5.20 5.36 0.76
CA THR A 6 6.29 4.99 1.66
C THR A 6 5.72 4.23 2.85
N THR A 7 6.18 2.99 3.03
CA THR A 7 5.76 2.12 4.13
C THR A 7 6.20 2.66 5.48
N ARG A 8 5.41 2.34 6.50
CA ARG A 8 5.65 2.63 7.91
C ARG A 8 5.94 1.34 8.67
N LEU A 9 6.49 1.48 9.86
CA LEU A 9 6.79 0.35 10.73
C LEU A 9 5.51 -0.44 11.03
N GLY A 10 5.52 -1.74 10.73
CA GLY A 10 4.38 -2.63 10.93
C GLY A 10 3.38 -2.64 9.77
N ASP A 11 3.67 -2.00 8.64
CA ASP A 11 2.85 -2.12 7.45
C ASP A 11 2.89 -3.54 6.87
N MET A 12 1.73 -4.01 6.46
CA MET A 12 1.55 -5.28 5.77
C MET A 12 0.86 -5.04 4.43
N TRP A 13 0.99 -6.01 3.52
CA TRP A 13 0.49 -5.88 2.15
C TRP A 13 -1.03 -5.67 2.07
N ASP A 14 -1.80 -6.33 2.94
CA ASP A 14 -3.25 -6.12 3.11
C ASP A 14 -3.58 -4.70 3.54
N VAL A 15 -2.88 -4.18 4.55
CA VAL A 15 -3.12 -2.84 5.10
C VAL A 15 -2.82 -1.77 4.05
N VAL A 16 -1.68 -1.88 3.36
CA VAL A 16 -1.31 -0.93 2.31
C VAL A 16 -2.27 -1.02 1.13
N ALA A 17 -2.67 -2.22 0.72
CA ALA A 17 -3.68 -2.40 -0.32
C ALA A 17 -5.02 -1.80 0.11
N LYS A 18 -5.45 -1.99 1.35
CA LYS A 18 -6.69 -1.41 1.86
C LYS A 18 -6.65 0.12 1.95
N GLU A 19 -5.56 0.70 2.46
CA GLU A 19 -5.41 2.16 2.59
C GLU A 19 -5.20 2.85 1.22
N GLN A 20 -4.35 2.30 0.35
CA GLN A 20 -3.96 2.95 -0.91
C GLN A 20 -4.82 2.53 -2.10
N MET A 21 -5.32 1.30 -2.10
CA MET A 21 -6.08 0.71 -3.21
C MET A 21 -7.57 0.48 -2.86
N GLY A 22 -7.95 0.68 -1.59
CA GLY A 22 -9.33 0.63 -1.10
C GLY A 22 -9.83 -0.76 -0.69
N ASP A 23 -9.06 -1.82 -0.96
CA ASP A 23 -9.42 -3.20 -0.60
C ASP A 23 -8.15 -4.04 -0.38
N GLU A 24 -8.13 -4.83 0.69
CA GLU A 24 -7.03 -5.76 1.02
C GLU A 24 -6.82 -6.83 -0.06
N ARG A 25 -7.85 -7.16 -0.84
CA ARG A 25 -7.78 -8.12 -1.95
C ARG A 25 -6.79 -7.71 -3.03
N PHE A 26 -6.45 -6.43 -3.11
CA PHE A 26 -5.46 -5.92 -4.04
C PHE A 26 -4.01 -6.17 -3.62
N MET A 27 -3.75 -6.80 -2.47
CA MET A 27 -2.39 -7.16 -2.02
C MET A 27 -1.61 -7.92 -3.09
N SER A 28 -2.26 -8.83 -3.83
CA SER A 28 -1.62 -9.64 -4.86
C SER A 28 -1.21 -8.81 -6.07
N VAL A 29 -2.00 -7.77 -6.39
CA VAL A 29 -1.68 -6.79 -7.43
C VAL A 29 -0.53 -5.88 -6.97
N LEU A 30 -0.56 -5.46 -5.71
CA LEU A 30 0.48 -4.65 -5.09
C LEU A 30 1.83 -5.39 -5.03
N MET A 31 1.84 -6.66 -4.63
CA MET A 31 3.03 -7.52 -4.62
C MET A 31 3.60 -7.71 -6.03
N LYS A 32 2.76 -7.98 -7.03
CA LYS A 32 3.19 -8.13 -8.43
C LYS A 32 3.81 -6.86 -9.01
N ALA A 33 3.34 -5.69 -8.56
CA ALA A 33 3.91 -4.40 -8.95
C ALA A 33 5.25 -4.09 -8.23
N ASN A 34 5.59 -4.85 -7.19
CA ASN A 34 6.74 -4.62 -6.30
C ASN A 34 7.49 -5.95 -6.02
N PRO A 35 7.98 -6.65 -7.06
CA PRO A 35 8.58 -7.97 -6.91
C PRO A 35 9.84 -7.98 -6.02
N ASP A 36 10.58 -6.87 -5.99
CA ASP A 36 11.80 -6.72 -5.17
C ASP A 36 11.54 -6.93 -3.66
N TYR A 37 10.30 -6.68 -3.22
CA TYR A 37 9.91 -6.77 -1.81
C TYR A 37 9.03 -7.98 -1.50
N ILE A 38 8.77 -8.86 -2.47
CA ILE A 38 7.80 -9.96 -2.32
C ILE A 38 8.20 -11.00 -1.26
N ASN A 39 9.49 -11.05 -0.91
CA ASN A 39 10.04 -11.94 0.12
C ASN A 39 9.82 -11.41 1.55
N TYR A 40 9.28 -10.19 1.70
CA TYR A 40 8.94 -9.63 3.01
C TYR A 40 7.48 -9.93 3.35
N ASP A 41 7.26 -10.75 4.37
CA ASP A 41 5.93 -10.96 4.95
C ASP A 41 5.39 -9.69 5.63
N MET A 42 6.29 -8.95 6.29
CA MET A 42 6.03 -7.64 6.88
C MET A 42 6.95 -6.62 6.23
N LEU A 43 6.38 -5.52 5.73
CA LEU A 43 7.13 -4.51 5.01
C LEU A 43 7.99 -3.69 6.00
N PRO A 44 9.32 -3.60 5.76
CA PRO A 44 10.16 -2.67 6.51
C PRO A 44 9.66 -1.24 6.36
N SER A 45 9.83 -0.42 7.40
CA SER A 45 9.54 1.02 7.34
C SER A 45 10.50 1.72 6.38
N GLY A 46 9.98 2.68 5.60
CA GLY A 46 10.79 3.53 4.73
C GLY A 46 10.98 3.00 3.30
N ILE A 47 10.34 1.88 2.94
CA ILE A 47 10.37 1.36 1.57
C ILE A 47 9.33 2.09 0.73
N THR A 48 9.69 2.42 -0.51
CA THR A 48 8.76 3.04 -1.45
C THR A 48 8.13 1.98 -2.34
N LEU A 49 6.84 1.71 -2.14
CA LEU A 49 6.03 0.84 -2.98
C LEU A 49 5.40 1.61 -4.13
N ASN A 50 5.39 0.98 -5.29
CA ASN A 50 4.67 1.43 -6.46
C ASN A 50 3.21 0.98 -6.37
N ILE A 51 2.27 1.92 -6.27
CA ILE A 51 0.83 1.64 -6.24
C ILE A 51 0.29 1.69 -7.67
N PRO A 52 -0.06 0.54 -8.27
CA PRO A 52 -0.66 0.52 -9.60
C PRO A 52 -2.04 1.18 -9.55
N SER A 53 -2.43 1.84 -10.64
CA SER A 53 -3.70 2.55 -10.73
C SER A 53 -4.85 1.54 -10.87
N VAL A 54 -5.40 1.12 -9.73
CA VAL A 54 -6.68 0.41 -9.67
C VAL A 54 -7.79 1.42 -9.42
N THR A 55 -8.84 1.34 -10.23
CA THR A 55 -9.98 2.24 -10.13
C THR A 55 -10.84 1.85 -8.92
N LYS A 56 -10.66 2.49 -7.76
CA LYS A 56 -11.75 2.88 -6.84
C LYS A 56 -11.33 3.77 -5.66
N LYS A 57 -12.34 4.55 -5.23
CA LYS A 57 -12.34 5.69 -4.29
C LYS A 57 -11.42 5.52 -3.08
N THR A 58 -10.37 6.34 -3.03
CA THR A 58 -9.66 6.67 -1.79
C THR A 58 -10.69 7.21 -0.80
N ILE A 59 -11.01 6.45 0.25
CA ILE A 59 -11.78 6.98 1.39
C ILE A 59 -10.79 7.87 2.13
N VAL A 60 -10.74 9.14 1.75
CA VAL A 60 -10.01 10.17 2.48
C VAL A 60 -10.81 10.46 3.76
N ASN A 61 -10.69 9.57 4.73
CA ASN A 61 -11.15 9.80 6.09
C ASN A 61 -10.05 9.35 7.05
N LEU A 62 -8.87 9.96 6.88
CA LEU A 62 -7.78 9.81 7.84
C LEU A 62 -8.10 10.62 9.10
N PRO A 63 -7.82 10.07 10.30
CA PRO A 63 -8.07 10.76 11.55
C PRO A 63 -7.17 12.01 11.72
N PRO A 64 -7.59 13.01 12.51
CA PRO A 64 -7.03 14.37 12.50
C PRO A 64 -5.56 14.50 12.90
N TRP A 65 -4.97 13.52 13.58
CA TRP A 65 -3.54 13.47 13.96
C TRP A 65 -2.61 12.89 12.88
N ARG A 66 -3.16 12.41 11.76
CA ARG A 66 -2.41 12.11 10.53
C ARG A 66 -2.65 13.17 9.44
N ARG A 67 -3.12 14.38 9.82
CA ARG A 67 -3.16 15.57 8.95
C ARG A 67 -1.86 16.36 9.04
#